data_AF-A0A7C5R773-F1
#
_entry.id   AF-A0A7C5R773-F1
#
_cell.length_a   1.000
_cell.length_b   1.000
_cell.length_c   1.000
_cell.angle_alpha   90.00
_cell.angle_beta   90.00
_cell.angle_gamma   90.00
#
_symmetry.space_group_name_H-M   'P 1'
#
loop_
_entity.id
_entity.type
_entity.pdbx_description
1 polymer ?
#
loop_
_entity_poly.entity_id
_entity_poly.type
_entity_poly.pdbx_seq_one_letter_code
_entity_poly.pdbx_strand_id
1 'polypeptide(L)'
;MHGMNRKTIGQSVAVFLAVLALLFSAGSAIAGGRGSLPQSPGEPIRAFLPGPLGHQAVAEDQPGRGFLLLRLDGQPGVHFQGFPHAGKQVSWSPDGRWIGFKQIASGQQVAMVYDTRSGRLLDLTAPSPRCGVPSFADRLVAVSRGTRVLLYDRNFRLLREIGLGHYANLVRLSPDGQRLAWNDSDDQIWITWLATGKSRRISDGTQGYFNPLWQPRGGGLLFQGWNEQLFYYSPASGRVKNLGAGAHPSWSPDGQWVFCSRATWGENGFIADRDIWAVRVADGWEQNLTGTPDRFEDYPAIRSGVLLFRAGDQQLFRQPLLYRNGTWRRLREEPLQQPP
;
A
#
# COMPACT_ATOMS: atom_id res chain seq x y z
N MET A 1 26.14 22.31 52.65
CA MET A 1 26.74 20.95 52.63
C MET A 1 25.67 19.98 52.16
N HIS A 2 26.01 19.13 51.18
CA HIS A 2 25.35 17.88 50.78
C HIS A 2 23.86 17.98 50.43
N GLY A 3 23.38 17.81 49.20
CA GLY A 3 23.84 16.93 48.11
C GLY A 3 22.59 16.22 47.62
N MET A 4 21.92 16.75 46.58
CA MET A 4 20.68 16.16 46.04
C MET A 4 20.98 15.47 44.72
N ASN A 5 20.75 14.16 44.73
CA ASN A 5 21.14 13.18 43.74
C ASN A 5 20.22 13.24 42.51
N ARG A 6 20.80 13.22 41.31
CA ARG A 6 20.08 13.05 40.04
C ARG A 6 19.61 11.59 39.91
N LYS A 7 18.29 11.37 39.83
CA LYS A 7 17.68 10.26 39.08
C LYS A 7 16.36 10.72 38.48
N THR A 8 16.36 10.89 37.16
CA THR A 8 15.29 11.47 36.36
C THR A 8 14.51 10.34 35.68
N ILE A 9 13.20 10.30 36.01
CA ILE A 9 12.04 10.06 35.14
C ILE A 9 12.13 8.89 34.15
N GLY A 10 11.50 7.78 34.53
CA GLY A 10 11.00 6.75 33.62
C GLY A 10 9.55 6.44 34.00
N GLN A 11 8.59 7.10 33.38
CA GLN A 11 7.19 6.69 33.38
C GLN A 11 6.66 6.82 31.95
N SER A 12 6.33 5.65 31.40
CA SER A 12 5.71 5.43 30.10
C SER A 12 4.36 6.13 30.03
N VAL A 13 4.19 7.04 29.07
CA VAL A 13 2.89 7.53 28.64
C VAL A 13 2.45 6.66 27.46
N ALA A 14 1.61 5.68 27.76
CA ALA A 14 0.81 4.97 26.76
C ALA A 14 -0.57 5.65 26.69
N VAL A 15 -0.88 6.35 25.59
CA VAL A 15 -2.24 6.83 25.30
C VAL A 15 -2.56 6.68 23.80
N PHE A 16 -3.46 5.72 23.55
CA PHE A 16 -4.56 5.65 22.57
C PHE A 16 -4.43 6.25 21.15
N LEU A 17 -4.61 5.36 20.16
CA LEU A 17 -5.79 5.40 19.27
C LEU A 17 -6.24 3.97 18.95
N ALA A 18 -7.27 3.53 19.68
CA ALA A 18 -8.14 2.41 19.37
C ALA A 18 -9.57 2.96 19.19
N VAL A 19 -10.21 2.67 18.05
CA VAL A 19 -11.65 2.83 17.76
C VAL A 19 -11.96 1.79 16.67
N LEU A 20 -12.91 0.85 16.74
CA LEU A 20 -13.83 0.37 17.77
C LEU A 20 -14.23 -1.07 17.33
N ALA A 21 -14.39 -1.99 18.28
CA ALA A 21 -15.21 -3.18 18.13
C ALA A 21 -16.40 -3.07 19.09
N LEU A 22 -17.59 -3.55 18.69
CA LEU A 22 -18.69 -4.17 19.47
C LEU A 22 -19.95 -4.26 18.55
N LEU A 23 -20.32 -5.46 18.04
CA LEU A 23 -21.36 -6.44 18.49
C LEU A 23 -22.83 -5.96 18.27
N PHE A 24 -23.79 -6.69 17.68
CA PHE A 24 -24.23 -8.08 17.93
C PHE A 24 -25.02 -8.74 16.76
N SER A 25 -24.90 -10.08 16.70
CA SER A 25 -25.83 -11.16 16.26
C SER A 25 -26.98 -10.92 15.26
N ALA A 26 -26.98 -11.70 14.18
CA ALA A 26 -27.78 -12.92 14.03
C ALA A 26 -27.33 -13.66 12.76
N GLY A 27 -27.35 -15.00 12.81
CA GLY A 27 -26.81 -15.87 11.78
C GLY A 27 -27.36 -15.63 10.37
N SER A 28 -26.46 -15.73 9.40
CA SER A 28 -26.69 -16.47 8.15
C SER A 28 -25.31 -16.69 7.53
N ALA A 29 -25.02 -17.92 7.14
CA ALA A 29 -23.90 -18.23 6.28
C ALA A 29 -24.08 -17.42 4.98
N ILE A 30 -23.24 -16.41 4.75
CA ILE A 30 -23.29 -15.66 3.50
C ILE A 30 -22.49 -16.45 2.48
N ALA A 31 -23.22 -17.21 1.67
CA ALA A 31 -22.75 -17.69 0.37
C ALA A 31 -22.10 -16.52 -0.38
N GLY A 32 -20.92 -16.74 -0.96
CA GLY A 32 -20.23 -15.79 -1.83
C GLY A 32 -21.09 -15.45 -3.04
N GLY A 33 -21.99 -14.49 -2.88
CA GLY A 33 -22.84 -13.98 -3.95
C GLY A 33 -22.03 -13.05 -4.83
N ARG A 34 -21.77 -13.47 -6.06
CA ARG A 34 -21.47 -12.57 -7.18
C ARG A 34 -22.74 -11.76 -7.47
N GLY A 35 -23.00 -10.73 -6.67
CA GLY A 35 -24.08 -9.78 -6.89
C GLY A 35 -23.53 -8.49 -7.45
N SER A 36 -23.78 -8.21 -8.72
CA SER A 36 -23.66 -6.86 -9.28
C SER A 36 -24.85 -6.04 -8.78
N LEU A 37 -24.67 -5.28 -7.70
CA LEU A 37 -25.51 -4.10 -7.48
C LEU A 37 -24.88 -2.96 -8.28
N PRO A 38 -25.67 -2.15 -9.02
CA PRO A 38 -25.16 -0.90 -9.57
C PRO A 38 -24.56 -0.08 -8.42
N GLN A 39 -23.46 0.64 -8.69
CA GLN A 39 -23.03 1.65 -7.73
C GLN A 39 -24.21 2.61 -7.53
N SER A 40 -24.37 3.15 -6.32
CA SER A 40 -25.11 4.40 -6.24
C SER A 40 -24.20 5.45 -6.86
N PRO A 41 -24.61 6.15 -7.94
CA PRO A 41 -23.78 7.21 -8.51
C PRO A 41 -23.42 8.22 -7.42
N GLY A 42 -22.13 8.47 -7.20
CA GLY A 42 -21.67 9.56 -6.34
C GLY A 42 -21.16 9.20 -4.94
N GLU A 43 -20.84 7.94 -4.63
CA GLU A 43 -20.14 7.64 -3.37
C GLU A 43 -18.62 7.92 -3.44
N PRO A 44 -18.04 8.58 -2.42
CA PRO A 44 -16.64 8.99 -2.44
C PRO A 44 -15.66 7.81 -2.35
N ILE A 45 -14.67 7.75 -3.25
CA ILE A 45 -13.62 6.71 -3.23
C ILE A 45 -12.61 7.02 -2.12
N ARG A 46 -12.48 6.15 -1.11
CA ARG A 46 -11.70 6.38 0.12
C ARG A 46 -10.23 5.95 0.03
N ALA A 47 -9.92 5.01 -0.85
CA ALA A 47 -8.55 4.61 -1.20
C ALA A 47 -8.50 4.22 -2.68
N PHE A 48 -7.36 4.44 -3.34
CA PHE A 48 -7.18 4.17 -4.77
C PHE A 48 -5.81 3.55 -5.05
N LEU A 49 -5.80 2.39 -5.71
CA LEU A 49 -4.59 1.61 -6.00
C LEU A 49 -4.59 1.11 -7.44
N PRO A 50 -4.01 1.89 -8.38
CA PRO A 50 -3.90 1.51 -9.78
C PRO A 50 -3.11 0.23 -9.99
N GLY A 51 -3.65 -0.62 -10.86
CA GLY A 51 -2.97 -1.80 -11.36
C GLY A 51 -1.68 -1.44 -12.10
N PRO A 52 -0.74 -2.39 -12.21
CA PRO A 52 0.57 -2.16 -12.82
C PRO A 52 0.47 -1.83 -14.32
N LEU A 53 -0.61 -2.29 -14.97
CA LEU A 53 -0.86 -2.08 -16.40
C LEU A 53 -1.72 -0.84 -16.70
N GLY A 54 -2.15 -0.09 -15.68
CA GLY A 54 -2.83 1.20 -15.87
C GLY A 54 -4.22 1.18 -16.51
N HIS A 55 -4.86 0.01 -16.67
CA HIS A 55 -6.23 -0.11 -17.20
C HIS A 55 -7.26 -0.49 -16.12
N GLN A 56 -6.80 -0.87 -14.93
CA GLN A 56 -7.63 -1.24 -13.78
C GLN A 56 -7.10 -0.59 -12.51
N ALA A 57 -7.96 -0.46 -11.51
CA ALA A 57 -7.57 0.00 -10.18
C ALA A 57 -8.44 -0.67 -9.11
N VAL A 58 -7.88 -0.86 -7.92
CA VAL A 58 -8.67 -1.17 -6.74
C VAL A 58 -9.07 0.12 -6.04
N ALA A 59 -10.33 0.22 -5.64
CA ALA A 59 -10.86 1.32 -4.86
C ALA A 59 -11.65 0.82 -3.66
N GLU A 60 -11.71 1.58 -2.58
CA GLU A 60 -12.63 1.35 -1.45
C GLU A 60 -13.71 2.43 -1.50
N ASP A 61 -14.98 2.04 -1.59
CA ASP A 61 -16.14 2.96 -1.58
C ASP A 61 -16.67 3.19 -0.17
N GLN A 62 -16.89 2.11 0.60
CA GLN A 62 -17.40 2.16 1.96
C GLN A 62 -16.55 1.33 2.94
N PRO A 63 -16.23 1.89 4.12
CA PRO A 63 -15.55 1.15 5.18
C PRO A 63 -16.33 -0.11 5.54
N GLY A 64 -15.66 -1.25 5.50
CA GLY A 64 -16.21 -2.51 6.02
C GLY A 64 -17.20 -3.22 5.10
N ARG A 65 -17.40 -2.80 3.85
CA ARG A 65 -18.25 -3.53 2.88
C ARG A 65 -17.48 -4.32 1.84
N GLY A 66 -16.24 -3.92 1.55
CA GLY A 66 -15.40 -4.64 0.61
C GLY A 66 -14.47 -3.73 -0.18
N PHE A 67 -14.32 -4.01 -1.48
CA PHE A 67 -13.59 -3.16 -2.42
C PHE A 67 -14.13 -3.31 -3.84
N LEU A 68 -13.80 -2.33 -4.66
CA LEU A 68 -14.14 -2.25 -6.08
C LEU A 68 -12.89 -2.52 -6.90
N LEU A 69 -13.05 -3.32 -7.95
CA LEU A 69 -12.12 -3.39 -9.07
C LEU A 69 -12.69 -2.54 -10.20
N LEU A 70 -12.17 -1.33 -10.34
CA LEU A 70 -12.55 -0.39 -11.38
C LEU A 70 -11.84 -0.72 -12.69
N ARG A 71 -12.54 -0.49 -13.81
CA ARG A 71 -11.90 -0.38 -15.12
C ARG A 71 -11.77 1.09 -15.50
N LEU A 72 -10.57 1.48 -15.91
CA LEU A 72 -10.25 2.88 -16.21
C LEU A 72 -10.63 3.29 -17.64
N ASP A 73 -11.17 2.36 -18.42
CA ASP A 73 -11.80 2.59 -19.71
C ASP A 73 -13.30 2.94 -19.60
N GLY A 74 -13.82 3.09 -18.36
CA GLY A 74 -15.22 3.44 -18.08
C GLY A 74 -16.18 2.25 -18.17
N GLN A 75 -15.69 1.05 -18.50
CA GLN A 75 -16.53 -0.15 -18.49
C GLN A 75 -16.85 -0.57 -17.05
N PRO A 76 -17.94 -1.32 -16.83
CA PRO A 76 -18.31 -1.80 -15.50
C PRO A 76 -17.18 -2.57 -14.80
N GLY A 77 -16.99 -2.26 -13.52
CA GLY A 77 -16.04 -2.93 -12.64
C GLY A 77 -16.60 -4.19 -11.98
N VAL A 78 -15.88 -4.70 -10.98
CA VAL A 78 -16.35 -5.78 -10.10
C VAL A 78 -16.43 -5.26 -8.67
N HIS A 79 -17.55 -5.50 -7.99
CA HIS A 79 -17.71 -5.20 -6.58
C HIS A 79 -17.50 -6.48 -5.76
N PHE A 80 -16.49 -6.47 -4.88
CA PHE A 80 -16.23 -7.54 -3.91
C PHE A 80 -16.93 -7.20 -2.61
N GLN A 81 -18.08 -7.83 -2.35
CA GLN A 81 -18.83 -7.67 -1.10
C GLN A 81 -18.52 -8.79 -0.10
N GLY A 82 -18.73 -8.53 1.19
CA GLY A 82 -18.52 -9.55 2.24
C GLY A 82 -17.05 -9.75 2.63
N PHE A 83 -16.17 -8.83 2.21
CA PHE A 83 -14.75 -8.80 2.58
C PHE A 83 -14.42 -7.53 3.36
N PRO A 84 -15.00 -7.34 4.57
CA PRO A 84 -14.75 -6.14 5.37
C PRO A 84 -13.24 -5.97 5.62
N HIS A 85 -12.73 -4.75 5.41
CA HIS A 85 -11.33 -4.36 5.58
C HIS A 85 -10.33 -4.88 4.53
N ALA A 86 -10.76 -5.64 3.52
CA ALA A 86 -9.88 -6.12 2.45
C ALA A 86 -9.37 -4.98 1.54
N GLY A 87 -10.16 -3.91 1.37
CA GLY A 87 -9.81 -2.76 0.52
C GLY A 87 -8.60 -1.94 1.00
N LYS A 88 -8.26 -2.01 2.29
CA LYS A 88 -7.19 -1.20 2.89
C LYS A 88 -5.79 -1.63 2.46
N GLN A 89 -5.60 -2.91 2.14
CA GLN A 89 -4.31 -3.47 1.74
C GLN A 89 -4.54 -4.58 0.72
N VAL A 90 -4.38 -4.23 -0.56
CA VAL A 90 -4.30 -5.19 -1.66
C VAL A 90 -2.89 -5.26 -2.23
N SER A 91 -2.64 -6.27 -3.05
CA SER A 91 -1.44 -6.37 -3.85
C SER A 91 -1.78 -6.84 -5.26
N TRP A 92 -1.09 -6.27 -6.24
CA TRP A 92 -1.19 -6.70 -7.62
C TRP A 92 -0.03 -7.65 -7.95
N SER A 93 -0.29 -8.68 -8.75
CA SER A 93 0.80 -9.34 -9.47
C SER A 93 1.39 -8.39 -10.52
N PRO A 94 2.70 -8.46 -10.82
CA PRO A 94 3.34 -7.53 -11.76
C PRO A 94 2.68 -7.48 -13.16
N ASP A 95 2.11 -8.59 -13.59
CA ASP A 95 1.38 -8.74 -14.86
C ASP A 95 -0.11 -8.34 -14.78
N GLY A 96 -0.59 -7.86 -13.62
CA GLY A 96 -1.98 -7.45 -13.41
C GLY A 96 -2.99 -8.61 -13.37
N ARG A 97 -2.53 -9.86 -13.44
CA ARG A 97 -3.39 -11.05 -13.48
C ARG A 97 -4.07 -11.34 -12.14
N TRP A 98 -3.41 -11.03 -11.02
CA TRP A 98 -3.88 -11.39 -9.70
C TRP A 98 -3.97 -10.19 -8.78
N ILE A 99 -5.01 -10.20 -7.95
CA ILE A 99 -5.18 -9.30 -6.82
C ILE A 99 -5.16 -10.15 -5.55
N GLY A 100 -4.20 -9.87 -4.67
CA GLY A 100 -4.08 -10.47 -3.35
C GLY A 100 -4.72 -9.56 -2.31
N PHE A 101 -5.50 -10.15 -1.40
CA PHE A 101 -6.08 -9.47 -0.25
C PHE A 101 -6.26 -10.47 0.88
N LYS A 102 -6.84 -10.04 2.01
CA LYS A 102 -7.20 -10.94 3.09
C LYS A 102 -8.68 -10.87 3.43
N GLN A 103 -9.26 -12.03 3.70
CA GLN A 103 -10.58 -12.15 4.30
C GLN A 103 -10.41 -12.28 5.81
N ILE A 104 -11.26 -11.60 6.58
CA ILE A 104 -11.31 -11.69 8.04
C ILE A 104 -12.74 -12.05 8.44
N ALA A 105 -12.91 -13.17 9.14
CA ALA A 105 -14.19 -13.63 9.65
C ALA A 105 -14.00 -14.37 10.98
N SER A 106 -14.80 -14.02 11.99
CA SER A 106 -14.83 -14.70 13.29
C SER A 106 -13.44 -14.90 13.93
N GLY A 107 -12.58 -13.87 13.87
CA GLY A 107 -11.22 -13.91 14.41
C GLY A 107 -10.20 -14.71 13.58
N GLN A 108 -10.64 -15.32 12.47
CA GLN A 108 -9.77 -16.00 11.51
C GLN A 108 -9.49 -15.10 10.31
N GLN A 109 -8.30 -15.29 9.74
CA GLN A 109 -7.79 -14.59 8.58
C GLN A 109 -7.38 -15.61 7.51
N VAL A 110 -7.73 -15.32 6.26
CA VAL A 110 -7.40 -16.13 5.08
C VAL A 110 -6.80 -15.21 4.02
N ALA A 111 -5.65 -15.58 3.47
CA ALA A 111 -5.10 -14.91 2.32
C ALA A 111 -5.83 -15.35 1.04
N MET A 112 -6.32 -14.38 0.29
CA MET A 112 -7.17 -14.57 -0.88
C MET A 112 -6.42 -14.12 -2.13
N VAL A 113 -6.64 -14.83 -3.24
CA VAL A 113 -6.19 -14.42 -4.57
C VAL A 113 -7.39 -14.38 -5.52
N TYR A 114 -7.60 -13.24 -6.16
CA TYR A 114 -8.55 -13.09 -7.25
C TYR A 114 -7.81 -13.08 -8.59
N ASP A 115 -8.24 -13.93 -9.52
CA ASP A 115 -7.73 -13.96 -10.90
C ASP A 115 -8.60 -13.07 -11.80
N THR A 116 -8.02 -11.97 -12.26
CA THR A 116 -8.70 -10.91 -13.02
C THR A 116 -9.12 -11.36 -14.42
N ARG A 117 -8.54 -12.46 -14.92
CA ARG A 117 -8.87 -13.01 -16.24
C ARG A 117 -10.06 -13.96 -16.19
N SER A 118 -10.09 -14.83 -15.18
CA SER A 118 -11.13 -15.86 -15.02
C SER A 118 -12.26 -15.43 -14.08
N GLY A 119 -12.06 -14.38 -13.29
CA GLY A 119 -12.96 -13.98 -12.21
C GLY A 119 -12.98 -14.96 -11.03
N ARG A 120 -12.04 -15.90 -10.97
CA ARG A 120 -11.99 -16.93 -9.92
C ARG A 120 -11.38 -16.35 -8.66
N LEU A 121 -11.99 -16.68 -7.53
CA LEU A 121 -11.44 -16.42 -6.20
C LEU A 121 -10.84 -17.71 -5.62
N LEU A 122 -9.69 -17.60 -4.97
CA LEU A 122 -8.93 -18.70 -4.38
C LEU A 122 -8.51 -18.35 -2.95
N ASP A 123 -8.73 -19.28 -2.03
CA ASP A 123 -8.11 -19.27 -0.71
C ASP A 123 -6.68 -19.78 -0.88
N LEU A 124 -5.68 -18.91 -0.73
CA LEU A 124 -4.27 -19.28 -0.86
C LEU A 124 -3.77 -20.04 0.38
N THR A 125 -4.41 -19.83 1.54
CA THR A 125 -4.00 -20.41 2.82
C THR A 125 -5.19 -20.99 3.56
N ALA A 126 -4.97 -22.00 4.38
CA ALA A 126 -5.97 -22.37 5.40
C ALA A 126 -6.17 -21.24 6.43
N PRO A 127 -7.36 -21.11 7.04
CA PRO A 127 -7.64 -20.14 8.10
C PRO A 127 -6.58 -20.10 9.20
N SER A 128 -6.30 -18.91 9.72
CA SER A 128 -5.34 -18.66 10.79
C SER A 128 -5.71 -17.40 11.58
N PRO A 129 -5.44 -17.33 12.90
CA PRO A 129 -5.64 -16.10 13.66
C PRO A 129 -4.74 -14.94 13.17
N ARG A 130 -3.64 -15.26 12.50
CA ARG A 130 -2.68 -14.31 11.94
C ARG A 130 -2.29 -14.72 10.51
N CYS A 131 -2.74 -13.95 9.53
CA CYS A 131 -2.41 -14.15 8.12
C CYS A 131 -2.28 -12.78 7.43
N GLY A 132 -1.21 -12.61 6.66
CA GLY A 132 -0.98 -11.41 5.89
C GLY A 132 -1.70 -11.41 4.54
N VAL A 133 -1.44 -10.35 3.77
CA VAL A 133 -1.88 -10.21 2.38
C VAL A 133 -0.85 -10.87 1.46
N PRO A 134 -1.25 -11.60 0.40
CA PRO A 134 -0.31 -12.12 -0.58
C PRO A 134 0.59 -11.02 -1.14
N SER A 135 1.82 -11.34 -1.48
CA SER A 135 2.72 -10.51 -2.25
C SER A 135 3.23 -11.29 -3.44
N PHE A 136 3.32 -10.62 -4.59
CA PHE A 136 3.65 -11.25 -5.86
C PHE A 136 4.95 -10.69 -6.41
N ALA A 137 5.77 -11.58 -6.94
CA ALA A 137 6.88 -11.30 -7.84
C ALA A 137 6.67 -12.08 -9.14
N ASP A 138 7.57 -11.92 -10.12
CA ASP A 138 7.43 -12.58 -11.43
C ASP A 138 7.30 -14.10 -11.33
N ARG A 139 7.96 -14.72 -10.35
CA ARG A 139 8.05 -16.18 -10.21
C ARG A 139 7.48 -16.73 -8.90
N LEU A 140 7.21 -15.87 -7.93
CA LEU A 140 6.89 -16.28 -6.56
C LEU A 140 5.68 -15.53 -6.02
N VAL A 141 4.99 -16.21 -5.11
CA VAL A 141 3.98 -15.60 -4.23
C VAL A 141 4.40 -15.83 -2.78
N ALA A 142 4.35 -14.80 -1.96
CA ALA A 142 4.67 -14.87 -0.55
C ALA A 142 3.47 -14.43 0.29
N VAL A 143 3.25 -15.09 1.42
CA VAL A 143 2.25 -14.67 2.41
C VAL A 143 2.72 -15.06 3.80
N SER A 144 2.54 -14.17 4.77
CA SER A 144 2.80 -14.50 6.17
C SER A 144 1.63 -15.26 6.80
N ARG A 145 1.94 -16.27 7.60
CA ARG A 145 0.97 -17.01 8.42
C ARG A 145 1.63 -17.35 9.75
N GLY A 146 1.13 -16.78 10.84
CA GLY A 146 1.84 -16.81 12.13
C GLY A 146 3.23 -16.17 12.01
N THR A 147 4.28 -16.74 12.58
CA THR A 147 5.65 -16.21 12.51
C THR A 147 6.45 -16.68 11.28
N ARG A 148 5.75 -17.22 10.28
CA ARG A 148 6.36 -17.79 9.07
C ARG A 148 5.84 -17.10 7.82
N VAL A 149 6.61 -17.24 6.74
CA VAL A 149 6.23 -16.89 5.39
C VAL A 149 6.14 -18.17 4.56
N LEU A 150 5.00 -18.36 3.93
CA LEU A 150 4.75 -19.41 2.96
C LEU A 150 5.12 -18.86 1.57
N LEU A 151 6.02 -19.55 0.87
CA LEU A 151 6.42 -19.22 -0.49
C LEU A 151 5.83 -20.23 -1.47
N TYR A 152 5.11 -19.73 -2.47
CA TYR A 152 4.49 -20.50 -3.54
C TYR A 152 5.11 -20.15 -4.90
N ASP A 153 5.03 -21.08 -5.85
CA ASP A 153 5.22 -20.75 -7.26
C ASP A 153 3.97 -20.07 -7.86
N ARG A 154 4.04 -19.73 -9.15
CA ARG A 154 2.93 -19.13 -9.91
C ARG A 154 1.75 -20.09 -10.16
N ASN A 155 1.86 -21.37 -9.81
CA ASN A 155 0.74 -22.30 -9.82
C ASN A 155 0.14 -22.48 -8.42
N PHE A 156 0.54 -21.62 -7.46
CA PHE A 156 0.14 -21.69 -6.05
C PHE A 156 0.52 -23.02 -5.38
N ARG A 157 1.56 -23.71 -5.88
CA ARG A 157 2.15 -24.84 -5.18
C ARG A 157 3.12 -24.33 -4.14
N LEU A 158 2.93 -24.75 -2.88
CA LEU A 158 3.83 -24.41 -1.79
C LEU A 158 5.23 -24.97 -2.09
N LEU A 159 6.23 -24.10 -2.12
CA LEU A 159 7.62 -24.45 -2.37
C LEU A 159 8.40 -24.63 -1.07
N ARG A 160 8.22 -23.71 -0.12
CA ARG A 160 8.92 -23.71 1.17
C ARG A 160 8.28 -22.77 2.17
N GLU A 161 8.64 -22.96 3.44
CA GLU A 161 8.36 -22.01 4.52
C GLU A 161 9.65 -21.32 5.00
N ILE A 162 9.55 -20.08 5.45
CA ILE A 162 10.64 -19.32 6.05
C ILE A 162 10.18 -18.79 7.40
N GLY A 163 10.93 -19.08 8.47
CA GLY A 163 10.68 -18.50 9.79
C GLY A 163 11.19 -17.07 9.88
N LEU A 164 10.33 -16.13 10.25
CA LEU A 164 10.71 -14.74 10.52
C LEU A 164 11.02 -14.48 12.00
N GLY A 165 10.59 -15.37 12.90
CA GLY A 165 10.65 -15.16 14.35
C GLY A 165 9.53 -14.28 14.90
N HIS A 166 8.98 -13.38 14.08
CA HIS A 166 7.89 -12.47 14.42
C HIS A 166 6.74 -12.59 13.41
N TYR A 167 5.53 -12.23 13.83
CA TYR A 167 4.43 -12.06 12.87
C TYR A 167 4.60 -10.74 12.14
N ALA A 168 4.60 -10.79 10.81
CA ALA A 168 4.53 -9.62 9.96
C ALA A 168 3.16 -9.58 9.28
N ASN A 169 2.36 -8.54 9.50
CA ASN A 169 1.06 -8.42 8.83
C ASN A 169 1.22 -8.13 7.32
N LEU A 170 2.31 -7.48 6.93
CA LEU A 170 2.68 -7.27 5.54
C LEU A 170 4.06 -7.86 5.27
N VAL A 171 4.14 -8.60 4.18
CA VAL A 171 5.41 -9.01 3.57
C VAL A 171 5.38 -8.59 2.10
N ARG A 172 6.52 -8.19 1.57
CA ARG A 172 6.64 -7.71 0.18
C ARG A 172 7.82 -8.38 -0.49
N LEU A 173 7.57 -9.19 -1.51
CA LEU A 173 8.61 -9.71 -2.38
C LEU A 173 9.20 -8.58 -3.21
N SER A 174 10.52 -8.60 -3.37
CA SER A 174 11.18 -7.78 -4.38
C SER A 174 10.76 -8.27 -5.77
N PRO A 175 10.75 -7.38 -6.80
CA PRO A 175 10.32 -7.76 -8.16
C PRO A 175 11.09 -8.96 -8.72
N ASP A 176 12.39 -9.05 -8.42
CA ASP A 176 13.27 -10.16 -8.81
C ASP A 176 13.03 -11.47 -8.03
N GLY A 177 12.17 -11.46 -7.01
CA GLY A 177 11.86 -12.62 -6.18
C GLY A 177 13.04 -13.09 -5.30
N GLN A 178 14.05 -12.25 -5.04
CA GLN A 178 15.23 -12.64 -4.27
C GLN A 178 15.18 -12.19 -2.80
N ARG A 179 14.37 -11.18 -2.50
CA ARG A 179 14.29 -10.55 -1.18
C ARG A 179 12.84 -10.42 -0.71
N LEU A 180 12.67 -10.36 0.59
CA LEU A 180 11.40 -10.08 1.26
C LEU A 180 11.57 -8.90 2.21
N ALA A 181 10.77 -7.87 2.07
CA ALA A 181 10.66 -6.77 3.03
C ALA A 181 9.47 -7.00 3.94
N TRP A 182 9.62 -6.69 5.23
CA TRP A 182 8.60 -6.87 6.26
C TRP A 182 8.89 -5.99 7.47
N ASN A 183 7.90 -5.78 8.34
CA ASN A 183 8.10 -5.12 9.62
C ASN A 183 7.89 -6.08 10.81
N ASP A 184 8.67 -5.90 11.87
CA ASP A 184 8.53 -6.65 13.13
C ASP A 184 7.46 -6.04 14.05
N SER A 185 7.38 -6.51 15.29
CA SER A 185 6.42 -6.03 16.29
C SER A 185 6.68 -4.61 16.80
N ASP A 186 7.89 -4.08 16.58
CA ASP A 186 8.27 -2.72 16.95
C ASP A 186 8.25 -1.78 15.73
N ASP A 187 7.55 -2.21 14.66
CA ASP A 187 7.45 -1.53 13.38
C ASP A 187 8.80 -1.21 12.74
N GLN A 188 9.81 -2.06 12.93
CA GLN A 188 11.10 -1.89 12.27
C GLN A 188 11.13 -2.61 10.94
N ILE A 189 11.73 -2.01 9.90
CA ILE A 189 11.82 -2.62 8.57
C ILE A 189 13.00 -3.58 8.49
N TRP A 190 12.72 -4.78 8.03
CA TRP A 190 13.68 -5.85 7.77
C TRP A 190 13.68 -6.25 6.30
N ILE A 191 14.83 -6.73 5.84
CA ILE A 191 15.00 -7.43 4.56
C ILE A 191 15.51 -8.84 4.84
N THR A 192 14.81 -9.85 4.31
CA THR A 192 15.25 -11.25 4.29
C THR A 192 15.71 -11.63 2.89
N TRP A 193 16.90 -12.23 2.77
CA TRP A 193 17.40 -12.80 1.51
C TRP A 193 16.90 -14.23 1.37
N LEU A 194 16.12 -14.51 0.34
CA LEU A 194 15.41 -15.78 0.21
C LEU A 194 16.34 -16.97 -0.06
N ALA A 195 17.48 -16.74 -0.72
CA ALA A 195 18.47 -17.78 -0.95
C ALA A 195 19.09 -18.33 0.35
N THR A 196 19.35 -17.46 1.33
CA THR A 196 20.05 -17.84 2.58
C THR A 196 19.13 -17.91 3.79
N GLY A 197 17.95 -17.29 3.73
CA GLY A 197 17.06 -17.10 4.89
C GLY A 197 17.55 -16.06 5.90
N LYS A 198 18.70 -15.40 5.66
CA LYS A 198 19.24 -14.37 6.56
C LYS A 198 18.37 -13.11 6.50
N SER A 199 18.17 -12.47 7.65
CA SER A 199 17.42 -11.22 7.79
C SER A 199 18.31 -10.10 8.33
N ARG A 200 18.07 -8.87 7.89
CA ARG A 200 18.75 -7.66 8.38
C ARG A 200 17.75 -6.53 8.57
N ARG A 201 17.78 -5.90 9.74
CA ARG A 201 17.06 -4.64 9.99
C ARG A 201 17.72 -3.51 9.21
N ILE A 202 16.93 -2.71 8.52
CA ILE A 202 17.43 -1.56 7.75
C ILE A 202 17.04 -0.21 8.37
N SER A 203 15.96 -0.18 9.17
CA SER A 203 15.57 1.00 9.94
C SER A 203 16.47 1.19 11.17
N ASP A 204 16.47 2.42 11.68
CA ASP A 204 17.39 2.86 12.75
C ASP A 204 16.88 2.55 14.17
N GLY A 205 15.60 2.22 14.35
CA GLY A 205 15.00 1.96 15.66
C GLY A 205 14.58 3.20 16.44
N THR A 206 14.57 4.38 15.82
CA THR A 206 14.22 5.65 16.49
C THR A 206 12.72 5.94 16.50
N GLN A 207 11.98 5.32 15.58
CA GLN A 207 10.52 5.41 15.45
C GLN A 207 9.96 4.17 14.76
N GLY A 208 8.63 4.06 14.67
CA GLY A 208 7.97 3.03 13.86
C GLY A 208 7.98 3.35 12.36
N TYR A 209 8.04 2.30 11.55
CA TYR A 209 8.08 2.34 10.09
C TYR A 209 7.17 1.29 9.46
N PHE A 210 6.55 1.62 8.34
CA PHE A 210 5.51 0.79 7.73
C PHE A 210 5.47 0.93 6.21
N ASN A 211 4.59 0.14 5.58
CA ASN A 211 4.32 0.14 4.13
C ASN A 211 5.58 0.05 3.25
N PRO A 212 6.40 -1.01 3.37
CA PRO A 212 7.53 -1.20 2.48
C PRO A 212 7.07 -1.35 1.02
N LEU A 213 7.74 -0.67 0.09
CA LEU A 213 7.47 -0.66 -1.34
C LEU A 213 8.78 -0.77 -2.12
N TRP A 214 9.01 -1.92 -2.76
CA TRP A 214 10.22 -2.14 -3.55
C TRP A 214 10.26 -1.22 -4.77
N GLN A 215 11.43 -0.64 -5.00
CA GLN A 215 11.75 0.06 -6.23
C GLN A 215 11.66 -0.91 -7.42
N PRO A 216 10.93 -0.55 -8.50
CA PRO A 216 10.93 -1.32 -9.72
C PRO A 216 12.36 -1.52 -10.25
N ARG A 217 12.75 -2.76 -10.57
CA ARG A 217 14.01 -3.15 -11.24
C ARG A 217 15.34 -2.76 -10.54
N GLY A 218 15.35 -1.92 -9.50
CA GLY A 218 16.56 -1.36 -8.87
C GLY A 218 16.92 -1.91 -7.49
N GLY A 219 16.06 -2.73 -6.88
CA GLY A 219 16.36 -3.41 -5.61
C GLY A 219 16.41 -2.51 -4.36
N GLY A 220 16.16 -1.21 -4.48
CA GLY A 220 15.93 -0.32 -3.34
C GLY A 220 14.55 -0.48 -2.73
N LEU A 221 14.35 0.08 -1.54
CA LEU A 221 13.10 -0.04 -0.80
C LEU A 221 12.66 1.31 -0.26
N LEU A 222 11.46 1.75 -0.64
CA LEU A 222 10.76 2.88 -0.02
C LEU A 222 9.95 2.37 1.16
N PHE A 223 9.85 3.15 2.22
CA PHE A 223 8.97 2.88 3.35
C PHE A 223 8.60 4.20 4.04
N GLN A 224 7.57 4.15 4.88
CA GLN A 224 7.04 5.32 5.56
C GLN A 224 7.39 5.29 7.04
N GLY A 225 7.59 6.46 7.64
CA GLY A 225 7.66 6.65 9.08
C GLY A 225 6.47 7.46 9.59
N TRP A 226 6.56 7.91 10.84
CA TRP A 226 5.57 8.81 11.44
C TRP A 226 5.53 10.16 10.72
N ASN A 227 4.41 10.88 10.88
CA ASN A 227 4.18 12.19 10.28
C ASN A 227 4.41 12.21 8.75
N GLU A 228 4.02 11.11 8.09
CA GLU A 228 4.07 10.97 6.63
C GLU A 228 5.49 11.12 6.06
N GLN A 229 6.55 10.84 6.84
CA GLN A 229 7.91 10.88 6.31
C GLN A 229 8.20 9.69 5.40
N LEU A 230 8.89 9.93 4.29
CA LEU A 230 9.33 8.93 3.34
C LEU A 230 10.81 8.61 3.54
N PHE A 231 11.14 7.32 3.52
CA PHE A 231 12.50 6.82 3.68
C PHE A 231 12.85 5.88 2.55
N TYR A 232 14.08 5.99 2.03
CA TYR A 232 14.57 5.13 0.97
C TYR A 232 15.85 4.41 1.39
N TYR A 233 15.82 3.09 1.34
CA TYR A 233 16.99 2.23 1.44
C TYR A 233 17.64 2.07 0.07
N SER A 234 18.90 2.48 -0.02
CA SER A 234 19.74 2.27 -1.19
C SER A 234 20.51 0.94 -1.07
N PRO A 235 20.37 0.03 -2.04
CA PRO A 235 21.13 -1.21 -2.04
C PRO A 235 22.62 -0.97 -2.34
N ALA A 236 22.95 0.10 -3.08
CA ALA A 236 24.32 0.42 -3.45
C ALA A 236 25.18 0.87 -2.24
N SER A 237 24.61 1.69 -1.35
CA SER A 237 25.32 2.16 -0.15
C SER A 237 25.00 1.34 1.10
N GLY A 238 23.93 0.55 1.07
CA GLY A 238 23.42 -0.16 2.24
C GLY A 238 22.79 0.77 3.30
N ARG A 239 22.52 2.03 2.97
CA ARG A 239 22.02 3.07 3.89
C ARG A 239 20.59 3.49 3.57
N VAL A 240 19.91 3.99 4.60
CA VAL A 240 18.61 4.64 4.51
C VAL A 240 18.81 6.16 4.44
N LYS A 241 18.05 6.85 3.60
CA LYS A 241 17.94 8.31 3.59
C LYS A 241 16.48 8.76 3.73
N ASN A 242 16.27 9.90 4.38
CA ASN A 242 14.96 10.55 4.47
C ASN A 242 14.73 11.37 3.18
N LEU A 243 13.55 11.22 2.57
CA LEU A 243 13.10 11.92 1.36
C LEU A 243 12.12 13.07 1.68
N GLY A 244 11.90 13.38 2.95
CA GLY A 244 10.97 14.41 3.41
C GLY A 244 9.54 13.89 3.60
N ALA A 245 8.60 14.83 3.76
CA ALA A 245 7.18 14.52 3.91
C ALA A 245 6.59 13.96 2.59
N GLY A 246 5.60 13.07 2.70
CA GLY A 246 4.91 12.46 1.59
C GLY A 246 4.00 11.29 2.01
N ALA A 247 2.70 11.45 1.82
CA ALA A 247 1.71 10.40 1.97
C ALA A 247 1.45 9.66 0.65
N HIS A 248 0.85 8.47 0.75
CA HIS A 248 0.39 7.67 -0.38
C HIS A 248 1.44 7.48 -1.50
N PRO A 249 2.69 7.10 -1.17
CA PRO A 249 3.75 7.08 -2.16
C PRO A 249 3.54 6.00 -3.23
N SER A 250 3.96 6.29 -4.45
CA SER A 250 4.05 5.31 -5.53
C SER A 250 5.30 5.50 -6.37
N TRP A 251 5.77 4.40 -6.96
CA TRP A 251 6.91 4.41 -7.87
C TRP A 251 6.45 4.70 -9.31
N SER A 252 7.28 5.48 -10.01
CA SER A 252 7.37 5.43 -11.46
C SER A 252 7.74 4.02 -11.95
N PRO A 253 7.24 3.57 -13.11
CA PRO A 253 7.59 2.26 -13.68
C PRO A 253 9.09 2.00 -13.89
N ASP A 254 9.87 3.05 -14.13
CA ASP A 254 11.33 2.98 -14.28
C ASP A 254 12.09 3.02 -12.94
N GLY A 255 11.38 3.27 -11.83
CA GLY A 255 11.94 3.34 -10.48
C GLY A 255 12.79 4.57 -10.20
N GLN A 256 12.78 5.61 -11.05
CA GLN A 256 13.59 6.82 -10.83
C GLN A 256 12.92 7.83 -9.92
N TRP A 257 11.59 7.83 -9.92
CA TRP A 257 10.73 8.80 -9.25
C TRP A 257 9.79 8.15 -8.25
N VAL A 258 9.59 8.84 -7.13
CA VAL A 258 8.50 8.61 -6.19
C VAL A 258 7.49 9.73 -6.35
N PHE A 259 6.23 9.39 -6.54
CA PHE A 259 5.11 10.32 -6.49
C PHE A 259 4.45 10.21 -5.12
N CYS A 260 4.09 11.33 -4.51
CA CYS A 260 3.46 11.35 -3.19
C CYS A 260 2.54 12.55 -3.03
N SER A 261 1.67 12.51 -2.03
CA SER A 261 0.81 13.64 -1.63
C SER A 261 1.47 14.39 -0.46
N ARG A 262 1.58 15.71 -0.54
CA ARG A 262 2.10 16.54 0.56
C ARG A 262 1.04 17.53 1.00
N ALA A 263 0.87 17.65 2.31
CA ALA A 263 -0.06 18.60 2.90
C ALA A 263 0.58 19.98 3.08
N THR A 264 -0.15 21.02 2.70
CA THR A 264 0.12 22.39 3.13
C THR A 264 -0.72 22.67 4.37
N TRP A 265 -0.12 23.20 5.42
CA TRP A 265 -0.81 23.52 6.67
C TRP A 265 -1.17 25.00 6.69
N GLY A 266 -2.44 25.30 6.97
CA GLY A 266 -2.91 26.67 7.19
C GLY A 266 -2.47 27.21 8.55
N GLU A 267 -2.59 28.53 8.72
CA GLU A 267 -2.25 29.22 9.98
C GLU A 267 -3.07 28.71 11.19
N ASN A 268 -4.25 28.17 10.93
CA ASN A 268 -5.14 27.57 11.91
C ASN A 268 -4.71 26.15 12.36
N GLY A 269 -3.61 25.61 11.82
CA GLY A 269 -3.10 24.28 12.14
C GLY A 269 -3.85 23.13 11.46
N PHE A 270 -4.83 23.42 10.59
CA PHE A 270 -5.48 22.43 9.75
C PHE A 270 -4.78 22.32 8.38
N ILE A 271 -4.92 21.17 7.72
CA ILE A 271 -4.45 21.01 6.35
C ILE A 271 -5.32 21.91 5.45
N ALA A 272 -4.69 22.85 4.74
CA ALA A 272 -5.34 23.74 3.79
C ALA A 272 -5.57 23.04 2.45
N ASP A 273 -4.53 22.38 1.95
CA ASP A 273 -4.57 21.62 0.71
C ASP A 273 -3.61 20.43 0.75
N ARG A 274 -3.73 19.56 -0.26
CA ARG A 274 -2.72 18.54 -0.54
C ARG A 274 -2.45 18.49 -2.02
N ASP A 275 -1.18 18.55 -2.38
CA ASP A 275 -0.73 18.48 -3.76
C ASP A 275 0.03 17.20 -4.05
N ILE A 276 0.09 16.81 -5.32
CA ILE A 276 0.93 15.71 -5.79
C ILE A 276 2.33 16.22 -6.11
N TRP A 277 3.34 15.60 -5.49
CA TRP A 277 4.76 15.88 -5.69
C TRP A 277 5.46 14.72 -6.36
N ALA A 278 6.43 15.04 -7.23
CA ALA A 278 7.41 14.10 -7.75
C ALA A 278 8.77 14.32 -7.09
N VAL A 279 9.38 13.24 -6.58
CA VAL A 279 10.70 13.24 -5.94
C VAL A 279 11.62 12.28 -6.69
N ARG A 280 12.76 12.77 -7.20
CA ARG A 280 13.79 11.96 -7.85
C ARG A 280 14.68 11.32 -6.80
N VAL A 281 14.73 10.00 -6.80
CA VAL A 281 15.40 9.27 -5.71
C VAL A 281 16.91 9.38 -5.79
N ALA A 282 17.50 9.63 -6.95
CA ALA A 282 18.96 9.71 -7.09
C ALA A 282 19.55 10.85 -6.24
N ASP A 283 18.97 12.04 -6.36
CA ASP A 283 19.54 13.30 -5.84
C ASP A 283 18.58 14.08 -4.94
N GLY A 284 17.33 13.64 -4.78
CA GLY A 284 16.34 14.34 -3.96
C GLY A 284 15.72 15.56 -4.64
N TRP A 285 15.96 15.76 -5.95
CA TRP A 285 15.26 16.81 -6.69
C TRP A 285 13.75 16.57 -6.63
N GLU A 286 12.97 17.64 -6.45
CA GLU A 286 11.53 17.53 -6.29
C GLU A 286 10.77 18.65 -7.01
N GLN A 287 9.52 18.36 -7.36
CA GLN A 287 8.60 19.28 -8.01
C GLN A 287 7.18 19.05 -7.53
N ASN A 288 6.47 20.14 -7.17
CA ASN A 288 5.02 20.14 -7.04
C ASN A 288 4.40 20.03 -8.45
N LEU A 289 3.63 18.98 -8.69
CA LEU A 289 3.02 18.73 -10.00
C LEU A 289 1.71 19.46 -10.16
N THR A 290 0.88 19.54 -9.12
CA THR A 290 -0.49 20.00 -9.23
C THR A 290 -0.66 21.45 -8.78
N GLY A 291 -0.16 21.81 -7.60
CA GLY A 291 -0.15 23.19 -7.10
C GLY A 291 -1.53 23.84 -7.12
N THR A 292 -2.55 23.11 -6.66
CA THR A 292 -3.95 23.55 -6.71
C THR A 292 -4.43 23.96 -5.32
N PRO A 293 -4.55 25.26 -5.03
CA PRO A 293 -5.00 25.74 -3.73
C PRO A 293 -6.37 25.19 -3.35
N ASP A 294 -6.56 24.95 -2.06
CA ASP A 294 -7.81 24.48 -1.44
C ASP A 294 -8.35 23.14 -1.99
N ARG A 295 -7.49 22.37 -2.69
CA ARG A 295 -7.83 21.05 -3.23
C ARG A 295 -7.02 19.98 -2.52
N PHE A 296 -7.69 18.88 -2.17
CA PHE A 296 -7.04 17.72 -1.58
C PHE A 296 -6.79 16.68 -2.65
N GLU A 297 -5.53 16.41 -2.95
CA GLU A 297 -5.10 15.47 -3.97
C GLU A 297 -4.19 14.39 -3.38
N ASP A 298 -4.49 13.13 -3.66
CA ASP A 298 -3.79 11.99 -3.09
C ASP A 298 -3.87 10.70 -3.91
N TYR A 299 -3.26 9.63 -3.39
CA TYR A 299 -3.06 8.34 -4.07
C TYR A 299 -2.52 8.46 -5.51
N PRO A 300 -1.42 9.23 -5.72
CA PRO A 300 -0.86 9.37 -7.06
C PRO A 300 -0.28 8.04 -7.55
N ALA A 301 -0.46 7.74 -8.83
CA ALA A 301 0.29 6.70 -9.53
C ALA A 301 0.49 7.06 -10.99
N ILE A 302 1.71 6.93 -11.50
CA ILE A 302 2.02 7.16 -12.91
C ILE A 302 2.04 5.84 -13.69
N ARG A 303 1.31 5.79 -14.81
CA ARG A 303 1.28 4.66 -15.75
C ARG A 303 1.30 5.20 -17.17
N SER A 304 2.24 4.74 -17.98
CA SER A 304 2.33 5.11 -19.41
C SER A 304 2.29 6.64 -19.66
N GLY A 305 2.97 7.42 -18.81
CA GLY A 305 2.99 8.88 -18.90
C GLY A 305 1.73 9.59 -18.39
N VAL A 306 0.77 8.87 -17.81
CA VAL A 306 -0.45 9.42 -17.21
C VAL A 306 -0.38 9.29 -15.71
N LEU A 307 -0.53 10.42 -15.00
CA LEU A 307 -0.75 10.46 -13.56
C LEU A 307 -2.23 10.20 -13.28
N LEU A 308 -2.50 9.18 -12.48
CA LEU A 308 -3.80 8.87 -11.90
C LEU A 308 -3.75 9.30 -10.44
N PHE A 309 -4.78 9.98 -9.97
CA PHE A 309 -4.85 10.45 -8.59
C PHE A 309 -6.31 10.70 -8.20
N ARG A 310 -6.56 10.77 -6.91
CA ARG A 310 -7.85 11.19 -6.37
C ARG A 310 -7.79 12.67 -6.01
N ALA A 311 -8.87 13.40 -6.25
CA ALA A 311 -8.94 14.81 -5.90
C ALA A 311 -10.35 15.31 -5.56
N GLY A 312 -10.41 16.42 -4.82
CA GLY A 312 -11.65 17.14 -4.48
C GLY A 312 -12.62 16.27 -3.69
N ASP A 313 -13.86 16.11 -4.18
CA ASP A 313 -14.90 15.24 -3.61
C ASP A 313 -14.62 13.74 -3.81
N GLN A 314 -13.35 13.35 -3.68
CA GLN A 314 -12.88 11.96 -3.80
C GLN A 314 -13.13 11.34 -5.17
N GLN A 315 -13.08 12.17 -6.22
CA GLN A 315 -13.17 11.73 -7.61
C GLN A 315 -11.80 11.32 -8.15
N LEU A 316 -11.79 10.47 -9.17
CA LEU A 316 -10.55 10.05 -9.82
C LEU A 316 -10.26 10.91 -11.04
N PHE A 317 -9.01 11.32 -11.18
CA PHE A 317 -8.54 12.15 -12.29
C PHE A 317 -7.41 11.46 -13.04
N ARG A 318 -7.35 11.75 -14.34
CA ARG A 318 -6.19 11.44 -15.18
C ARG A 318 -5.55 12.74 -15.64
N GLN A 319 -4.24 12.80 -15.48
CA GLN A 319 -3.42 13.94 -15.85
C GLN A 319 -2.25 13.43 -16.68
N PRO A 320 -2.28 13.58 -18.01
CA PRO A 320 -1.11 13.29 -18.84
C PRO A 320 0.05 14.19 -18.45
N LEU A 321 1.23 13.61 -18.35
CA LEU A 321 2.46 14.26 -17.95
C LEU A 321 3.53 14.09 -19.03
N LEU A 322 4.31 15.15 -19.24
CA LEU A 322 5.50 15.13 -20.09
C LEU A 322 6.72 15.51 -19.25
N TYR A 323 7.71 14.63 -19.17
CA TYR A 323 9.02 14.98 -18.62
C TYR A 323 9.94 15.47 -19.74
N ARG A 324 10.33 16.75 -19.73
CA ARG A 324 11.22 17.34 -20.74
C ARG A 324 12.09 18.42 -20.10
N ASN A 325 13.36 18.48 -20.50
CA ASN A 325 14.33 19.47 -20.01
C ASN A 325 14.39 19.52 -18.47
N GLY A 326 14.43 18.35 -17.83
CA GLY A 326 14.55 18.23 -16.38
C GLY A 326 13.27 18.52 -15.57
N THR A 327 12.15 18.82 -16.21
CA THR A 327 10.89 19.22 -15.53
C THR A 327 9.69 18.42 -16.01
N TRP A 328 8.74 18.18 -15.11
CA TRP A 328 7.43 17.64 -15.45
C TRP A 328 6.50 18.77 -15.89
N ARG A 329 5.76 18.54 -16.97
CA ARG A 329 4.73 19.44 -17.47
C ARG A 329 3.39 18.71 -17.50
N ARG A 330 2.37 19.35 -16.96
CA ARG A 330 0.98 18.92 -17.07
C ARG A 330 0.44 19.25 -18.45
N LEU A 331 -0.32 18.32 -19.02
CA LEU A 331 -1.22 18.58 -20.14
C LEU A 331 -2.64 18.79 -19.60
N ARG A 332 -3.68 18.74 -20.45
CA ARG A 332 -5.07 18.91 -19.98
C ARG A 332 -5.44 17.80 -18.98
N GLU A 333 -5.91 18.19 -17.80
CA GLU A 333 -6.52 17.28 -16.80
C GLU A 333 -7.93 16.88 -17.23
N GLU A 334 -8.29 15.63 -16.99
CA GLU A 334 -9.63 15.12 -17.29
C GLU A 334 -10.16 14.26 -16.14
N PRO A 335 -11.44 14.43 -15.73
CA PRO A 335 -12.06 13.52 -14.78
C PRO A 335 -12.21 12.12 -15.41
N LEU A 336 -11.98 11.08 -14.61
CA LEU A 336 -12.32 9.71 -15.02
C LEU A 336 -13.82 9.50 -14.80
N GLN A 337 -14.52 9.05 -15.84
CA GLN A 337 -15.90 8.62 -15.70
C GLN A 337 -15.95 7.47 -14.68
N GLN A 338 -16.58 7.69 -13.54
CA GLN A 338 -16.88 6.61 -12.61
C GLN A 338 -17.96 5.73 -13.26
N PRO A 339 -17.80 4.40 -13.26
CA PRO A 339 -18.84 3.52 -13.75
C PRO A 339 -20.13 3.74 -12.93
N PRO A 340 -21.31 3.62 -13.56
CA PRO A 340 -22.59 3.83 -12.90
C PRO A 340 -22.92 2.81 -11.82
#